data_AF-G0UKA9-F1
#
_entry.id   AF-G0UKA9-F1
#
_cell.length_a   1.000
_cell.length_b   1.000
_cell.length_c   1.000
_cell.angle_alpha   90.00
_cell.angle_beta   90.00
_cell.angle_gamma   90.00
#
_symmetry.space_group_name_H-M   'P 1'
#
loop_
_entity.id
_entity.type
_entity.pdbx_description
1 polymer ?
#
loop_
_entity_poly.entity_id
_entity_poly.type
_entity_poly.pdbx_seq_one_letter_code
_entity_poly.pdbx_strand_id
1 'polypeptide(L)'
;MTIIEQVTVYADVTDPSLLELVKSNARKLHKDAKVCQVSNEDSRDPLAFLHLWEKEKENTLQNVQNNVPYVRRFECFVTDSKTEHSGAVAYALYCRRMPVLSLVEADGAAVTDGDDAGEDWVLAALYQSAAFLRCEPSAAIEAFFSFPTESGKLCAVEGECAALVMSQCRLLCDHARSVWKARVILTGSNGCDIAADGYAEGTEVEAAHFTQLINELLGNERYRAIREANPQLHGALCALNRHHNFSILRYRLQRGVNVVMCRPLSPFLDNLFTEFVQVGADERSLQESFITVVRSLLHFEGHWLGLPQSEVLLIRVTEDGGAGAAVSNASSSLETPPRRWSTWLGGGEGSKSGVSPVGWRTIDICTSGCSDSVSLNSEVINSVQHLFTRVWE
;
A
#
# COMPACT_ATOMS: atom_id res chain seq x y z
N MET A 1 -6.43 23.57 -3.35
CA MET A 1 -6.80 22.53 -4.34
C MET A 1 -7.35 21.36 -3.54
N THR A 2 -8.50 20.81 -3.92
CA THR A 2 -9.09 19.64 -3.24
C THR A 2 -8.29 18.39 -3.60
N ILE A 3 -8.03 17.50 -2.64
CA ILE A 3 -7.36 16.21 -2.88
C ILE A 3 -8.21 15.24 -3.72
N ILE A 4 -9.51 15.51 -3.80
CA ILE A 4 -10.49 14.77 -4.59
C ILE A 4 -10.92 15.64 -5.78
N GLU A 5 -10.84 15.05 -6.97
CA GLU A 5 -11.20 15.68 -8.26
C GLU A 5 -12.34 14.95 -8.96
N GLN A 6 -12.78 13.81 -8.42
CA GLN A 6 -13.94 13.08 -8.91
C GLN A 6 -14.62 12.37 -7.75
N VAL A 7 -15.96 12.43 -7.69
CA VAL A 7 -16.77 11.77 -6.67
C VAL A 7 -17.85 10.93 -7.35
N THR A 8 -17.91 9.65 -6.99
CA THR A 8 -19.00 8.74 -7.32
C THR A 8 -19.56 8.15 -6.03
N VAL A 9 -20.86 8.30 -5.82
CA VAL A 9 -21.57 7.74 -4.67
C VAL A 9 -22.62 6.76 -5.15
N TYR A 10 -22.54 5.52 -4.70
CA TYR A 10 -23.63 4.56 -4.82
C TYR A 10 -24.50 4.70 -3.58
N ALA A 11 -25.72 5.21 -3.75
CA ALA A 11 -26.62 5.53 -2.65
C ALA A 11 -27.80 4.56 -2.65
N ASP A 12 -27.86 3.75 -1.61
CA ASP A 12 -28.98 2.89 -1.26
C ASP A 12 -29.60 3.40 0.05
N VAL A 13 -30.10 4.64 -0.04
CA VAL A 13 -30.65 5.41 1.08
C VAL A 13 -32.12 5.68 0.79
N THR A 14 -32.98 5.10 1.62
CA THR A 14 -34.44 5.20 1.51
C THR A 14 -34.99 6.48 2.11
N ASP A 15 -34.35 7.02 3.16
CA ASP A 15 -34.72 8.30 3.76
C ASP A 15 -34.38 9.48 2.81
N PRO A 16 -35.38 10.26 2.35
CA PRO A 16 -35.14 11.37 1.43
C PRO A 16 -34.28 12.50 2.01
N SER A 17 -34.38 12.75 3.31
CA SER A 17 -33.60 13.78 4.01
C SER A 17 -32.13 13.37 4.11
N LEU A 18 -31.85 12.11 4.46
CA LEU A 18 -30.48 11.59 4.47
C LEU A 18 -29.88 11.54 3.06
N LEU A 19 -30.68 11.16 2.07
CA LEU A 19 -30.23 11.13 0.67
C LEU A 19 -29.85 12.53 0.15
N GLU A 20 -30.63 13.57 0.45
CA GLU A 20 -30.27 14.94 0.09
C GLU A 20 -29.01 15.41 0.83
N LEU A 21 -28.80 14.97 2.07
CA LEU A 21 -27.56 15.26 2.82
C LEU A 21 -26.34 14.58 2.18
N VAL A 22 -26.47 13.33 1.73
CA VAL A 22 -25.43 12.62 0.97
C VAL A 22 -25.10 13.37 -0.32
N LYS A 23 -26.11 13.76 -1.11
CA LYS A 23 -25.92 14.53 -2.35
C LYS A 23 -25.25 15.88 -2.10
N SER A 24 -25.68 16.58 -1.05
CA SER A 24 -25.12 17.88 -0.66
C SER A 24 -23.64 17.76 -0.30
N ASN A 25 -23.27 16.81 0.57
CA ASN A 25 -21.88 16.61 0.97
C ASN A 25 -20.99 16.10 -0.18
N ALA A 26 -21.51 15.23 -1.06
CA ALA A 26 -20.80 14.84 -2.27
C ALA A 26 -20.50 16.05 -3.18
N ARG A 27 -21.46 16.97 -3.35
CA ARG A 27 -21.28 18.21 -4.13
C ARG A 27 -20.34 19.21 -3.48
N LYS A 28 -20.25 19.24 -2.14
CA LYS A 28 -19.23 20.04 -1.42
C LYS A 28 -17.82 19.57 -1.75
N LEU A 29 -17.61 18.26 -1.92
CA LEU A 29 -16.32 17.70 -2.33
C LEU A 29 -16.01 17.96 -3.81
N HIS A 30 -17.00 17.75 -4.68
CA HIS A 30 -16.86 18.04 -6.10
C HIS A 30 -18.21 18.44 -6.71
N LYS A 31 -18.27 19.62 -7.33
CA LYS A 31 -19.52 20.19 -7.87
C LYS A 31 -20.28 19.24 -8.81
N ASP A 32 -19.54 18.44 -9.60
CA ASP A 32 -20.08 17.49 -10.58
C ASP A 32 -20.15 16.06 -10.02
N ALA A 33 -20.30 15.90 -8.71
CA ALA A 33 -20.39 14.58 -8.06
C ALA A 33 -21.54 13.75 -8.66
N LYS A 34 -21.22 12.50 -9.05
CA LYS A 34 -22.17 11.52 -9.57
C LYS A 34 -22.78 10.75 -8.40
N VAL A 35 -24.09 10.83 -8.22
CA VAL A 35 -24.81 10.05 -7.21
C VAL A 35 -25.72 9.06 -7.94
N CYS A 36 -25.37 7.78 -7.87
CA CYS A 36 -26.10 6.67 -8.45
C CYS A 36 -27.05 6.11 -7.39
N GLN A 37 -28.33 6.46 -7.48
CA GLN A 37 -29.34 5.99 -6.54
C GLN A 37 -29.88 4.61 -6.94
N VAL A 38 -29.88 3.67 -5.99
CA VAL A 38 -30.63 2.41 -6.11
C VAL A 38 -32.12 2.74 -5.99
N SER A 39 -32.94 2.24 -6.92
CA SER A 39 -34.38 2.57 -6.92
C SER A 39 -35.06 2.06 -5.65
N ASN A 40 -36.10 2.77 -5.18
CA ASN A 40 -36.83 2.37 -3.97
C ASN A 40 -37.55 1.02 -4.12
N GLU A 41 -37.84 0.59 -5.35
CA GLU A 41 -38.43 -0.72 -5.63
C GLU A 41 -37.38 -1.84 -5.51
N ASP A 42 -36.12 -1.51 -5.79
CA ASP A 42 -34.98 -2.44 -5.81
C ASP A 42 -34.17 -2.44 -4.50
N SER A 43 -34.34 -1.50 -3.57
CA SER A 43 -33.53 -1.42 -2.32
C SER A 43 -33.68 -2.64 -1.41
N ARG A 44 -34.78 -3.40 -1.56
CA ARG A 44 -35.03 -4.70 -0.91
C ARG A 44 -34.35 -5.88 -1.62
N ASP A 45 -33.97 -5.71 -2.88
CA ASP A 45 -33.22 -6.71 -3.63
C ASP A 45 -31.72 -6.59 -3.25
N PRO A 46 -31.12 -7.62 -2.64
CA PRO A 46 -29.69 -7.60 -2.33
C PRO A 46 -28.80 -7.47 -3.57
N LEU A 47 -29.31 -7.72 -4.78
CA LEU A 47 -28.60 -7.62 -6.04
C LEU A 47 -28.74 -6.26 -6.74
N ALA A 48 -29.58 -5.36 -6.26
CA ALA A 48 -29.84 -4.09 -6.94
C ALA A 48 -28.58 -3.21 -7.11
N PHE A 49 -27.75 -3.18 -6.07
CA PHE A 49 -26.44 -2.55 -6.11
C PHE A 49 -25.52 -3.20 -7.16
N LEU A 50 -25.55 -4.53 -7.27
CA LEU A 50 -24.74 -5.27 -8.26
C LEU A 50 -25.18 -4.94 -9.68
N HIS A 51 -26.47 -4.95 -9.97
CA HIS A 51 -27.00 -4.60 -11.29
C HIS A 51 -26.66 -3.15 -11.69
N LEU A 52 -26.72 -2.22 -10.74
CA LEU A 52 -26.36 -0.84 -10.97
C LEU A 52 -24.88 -0.71 -11.36
N TRP A 53 -24.01 -1.47 -10.68
CA TRP A 53 -22.60 -1.53 -11.04
C TRP A 53 -22.41 -2.21 -12.41
N GLU A 54 -22.95 -3.39 -12.67
CA GLU A 54 -22.77 -4.09 -13.95
C GLU A 54 -23.07 -3.19 -15.17
N LYS A 55 -24.12 -2.35 -15.08
CA LYS A 55 -24.46 -1.35 -16.10
C LYS A 55 -23.38 -0.29 -16.32
N GLU A 56 -22.64 0.10 -15.28
CA GLU A 56 -21.53 1.05 -15.42
C GLU A 56 -20.27 0.39 -16.01
N LYS A 57 -20.08 -0.93 -15.80
CA LYS A 57 -18.95 -1.67 -16.41
C LYS A 57 -19.00 -1.62 -17.93
N GLU A 58 -20.20 -1.64 -18.47
CA GLU A 58 -20.46 -1.56 -19.91
C GLU A 58 -19.99 -0.22 -20.53
N ASN A 59 -19.79 0.82 -19.72
CA ASN A 59 -19.33 2.12 -20.17
C ASN A 59 -17.78 2.27 -20.14
N THR A 60 -17.10 1.29 -20.74
CA THR A 60 -15.63 1.19 -20.73
C THR A 60 -14.95 2.38 -21.43
N LEU A 61 -15.56 2.93 -22.50
CA LEU A 61 -15.01 4.07 -23.25
C LEU A 61 -14.89 5.34 -22.39
N GLN A 62 -15.89 5.64 -21.58
CA GLN A 62 -15.85 6.80 -20.68
C GLN A 62 -14.77 6.63 -19.59
N ASN A 63 -14.54 5.39 -19.14
CA ASN A 63 -13.48 5.08 -18.17
C ASN A 63 -12.08 5.27 -18.77
N VAL A 64 -11.88 4.93 -20.04
CA VAL A 64 -10.60 5.15 -20.76
C VAL A 64 -10.34 6.64 -20.99
N GLN A 65 -11.38 7.41 -21.28
CA GLN A 65 -11.27 8.87 -21.50
C GLN A 65 -11.13 9.67 -20.18
N ASN A 66 -11.25 9.02 -19.03
CA ASN A 66 -11.17 9.67 -17.74
C ASN A 66 -9.71 10.00 -17.38
N ASN A 67 -9.36 11.28 -17.52
CA ASN A 67 -8.02 11.81 -17.26
C ASN A 67 -7.75 12.14 -15.78
N VAL A 68 -8.72 11.97 -14.87
CA VAL A 68 -8.51 12.22 -13.44
C VAL A 68 -7.60 11.12 -12.88
N PRO A 69 -6.46 11.43 -12.24
CA PRO A 69 -5.62 10.40 -11.63
C PRO A 69 -6.39 9.55 -10.63
N TYR A 70 -6.20 8.23 -10.64
CA TYR A 70 -7.01 7.31 -9.83
C TYR A 70 -6.95 7.63 -8.33
N VAL A 71 -5.81 8.11 -7.83
CA VAL A 71 -5.60 8.54 -6.44
C VAL A 71 -6.48 9.72 -6.02
N ARG A 72 -7.00 10.50 -6.97
CA ARG A 72 -7.88 11.66 -6.76
C ARG A 72 -9.36 11.36 -6.99
N ARG A 73 -9.70 10.10 -7.26
CA ARG A 73 -11.08 9.64 -7.42
C ARG A 73 -11.58 9.10 -6.07
N PHE A 74 -12.70 9.61 -5.59
CA PHE A 74 -13.41 9.08 -4.43
C PHE A 74 -14.66 8.35 -4.91
N GLU A 75 -14.78 7.09 -4.52
CA GLU A 75 -15.88 6.20 -4.88
C GLU A 75 -16.33 5.50 -3.60
N CYS A 76 -17.62 5.53 -3.29
CA CYS A 76 -18.13 4.96 -2.04
C CYS A 76 -19.55 4.41 -2.18
N PHE A 77 -19.92 3.56 -1.23
CA PHE A 77 -21.27 3.04 -1.06
C PHE A 77 -21.87 3.58 0.25
N VAL A 78 -23.08 4.12 0.20
CA VAL A 78 -23.81 4.62 1.37
C VAL A 78 -25.15 3.93 1.43
N THR A 79 -25.51 3.39 2.60
CA THR A 79 -26.75 2.65 2.82
C THR A 79 -27.35 2.95 4.19
N ASP A 80 -28.67 3.02 4.29
CA ASP A 80 -29.40 3.20 5.55
C ASP A 80 -30.12 1.92 6.03
N SER A 81 -29.94 0.80 5.32
CA SER A 81 -30.65 -0.45 5.59
C SER A 81 -29.75 -1.68 5.67
N LYS A 82 -28.45 -1.55 5.35
CA LYS A 82 -27.52 -2.67 5.25
C LYS A 82 -26.32 -2.50 6.17
N THR A 83 -25.93 -3.58 6.83
CA THR A 83 -24.76 -3.70 7.72
C THR A 83 -23.63 -4.48 7.05
N GLU A 84 -22.49 -4.62 7.71
CA GLU A 84 -21.34 -5.45 7.31
C GLU A 84 -21.71 -6.91 6.99
N HIS A 85 -22.78 -7.43 7.60
CA HIS A 85 -23.28 -8.78 7.35
C HIS A 85 -24.13 -8.90 6.07
N SER A 86 -24.42 -7.78 5.40
CA SER A 86 -25.23 -7.77 4.18
C SER A 86 -24.37 -8.06 2.95
N GLY A 87 -24.86 -8.92 2.05
CA GLY A 87 -24.13 -9.32 0.84
C GLY A 87 -23.67 -8.15 -0.05
N ALA A 88 -24.47 -7.09 -0.17
CA ALA A 88 -24.08 -5.89 -0.92
C ALA A 88 -22.91 -5.13 -0.28
N VAL A 89 -22.89 -5.02 1.05
CA VAL A 89 -21.78 -4.40 1.80
C VAL A 89 -20.53 -5.26 1.71
N ALA A 90 -20.65 -6.58 1.91
CA ALA A 90 -19.54 -7.51 1.73
C ALA A 90 -18.96 -7.43 0.32
N TYR A 91 -19.80 -7.38 -0.72
CA TYR A 91 -19.32 -7.21 -2.09
C TYR A 91 -18.59 -5.87 -2.29
N ALA A 92 -19.13 -4.77 -1.76
CA ALA A 92 -18.49 -3.47 -1.82
C ALA A 92 -17.11 -3.47 -1.15
N LEU A 93 -16.99 -4.10 0.01
CA LEU A 93 -15.75 -4.17 0.80
C LEU A 93 -14.71 -5.11 0.18
N TYR A 94 -15.08 -6.33 -0.19
CA TYR A 94 -14.11 -7.37 -0.57
C TYR A 94 -13.92 -7.51 -2.08
N CYS A 95 -14.97 -7.32 -2.87
CA CYS A 95 -14.86 -7.43 -4.33
C CYS A 95 -14.49 -6.10 -4.99
N ARG A 96 -15.08 -4.99 -4.52
CA ARG A 96 -14.80 -3.65 -5.07
C ARG A 96 -13.72 -2.89 -4.29
N ARG A 97 -13.42 -3.31 -3.07
CA ARG A 97 -12.46 -2.62 -2.17
C ARG A 97 -12.82 -1.14 -2.01
N MET A 98 -14.11 -0.81 -1.92
CA MET A 98 -14.61 0.56 -1.80
C MET A 98 -15.05 0.92 -0.36
N PRO A 99 -14.87 2.18 0.07
CA PRO A 99 -15.41 2.69 1.31
C PRO A 99 -16.93 2.55 1.39
N VAL A 100 -17.42 2.11 2.55
CA VAL A 100 -18.83 1.93 2.85
C VAL A 100 -19.22 2.74 4.09
N LEU A 101 -20.32 3.48 4.00
CA LEU A 101 -21.00 4.07 5.15
C LEU A 101 -22.35 3.39 5.36
N SER A 102 -22.52 2.74 6.51
CA SER A 102 -23.82 2.25 6.98
C SER A 102 -24.44 3.24 7.97
N LEU A 103 -25.67 3.64 7.71
CA LEU A 103 -26.45 4.54 8.57
C LEU A 103 -27.43 3.77 9.48
N VAL A 104 -27.31 2.44 9.51
CA VAL A 104 -28.09 1.59 10.40
C VAL A 104 -27.71 1.93 11.85
N GLU A 105 -28.70 2.25 12.67
CA GLU A 105 -28.50 2.52 14.09
C GLU A 105 -28.09 1.25 14.84
N ALA A 106 -27.31 1.40 15.92
CA ALA A 106 -26.98 0.27 16.77
C ALA A 106 -28.25 -0.23 17.46
N ASP A 107 -28.59 -1.51 17.28
CA ASP A 107 -29.71 -2.18 17.96
C ASP A 107 -29.42 -2.35 19.46
N GLY A 108 -29.28 -1.27 20.24
CA GLY A 108 -29.34 -1.20 21.71
C GLY A 108 -28.43 -2.13 22.54
N ALA A 109 -27.70 -3.07 21.94
CA ALA A 109 -26.77 -3.97 22.57
C ALA A 109 -25.45 -3.24 22.58
N ALA A 110 -25.10 -2.73 23.75
CA ALA A 110 -23.77 -2.20 24.03
C ALA A 110 -22.74 -3.17 23.45
N VAL A 111 -22.00 -2.71 22.43
CA VAL A 111 -20.75 -3.32 22.03
C VAL A 111 -19.90 -3.30 23.30
N THR A 112 -19.77 -4.45 23.93
CA THR A 112 -18.84 -4.64 25.03
C THR A 112 -17.46 -4.33 24.48
N ASP A 113 -16.84 -3.26 24.99
CA ASP A 113 -15.39 -3.07 24.92
C ASP A 113 -14.76 -4.37 25.45
N GLY A 114 -14.29 -5.24 24.56
CA GLY A 114 -13.67 -6.51 24.95
C GLY A 114 -14.13 -7.72 24.16
N ASP A 115 -13.81 -7.75 22.87
CA ASP A 115 -13.08 -8.88 22.28
C ASP A 115 -12.52 -8.37 20.95
N ASP A 116 -11.31 -7.80 21.02
CA ASP A 116 -10.49 -7.37 19.89
C ASP A 116 -9.93 -8.61 19.17
N ALA A 117 -10.84 -9.50 18.77
CA ALA A 117 -10.55 -10.72 18.03
C ALA A 117 -10.31 -10.35 16.58
N GLY A 118 -9.13 -9.78 16.29
CA GLY A 118 -8.57 -9.63 14.96
C GLY A 118 -9.54 -9.05 13.94
N GLU A 119 -9.95 -7.79 14.12
CA GLU A 119 -10.74 -7.07 13.13
C GLU A 119 -10.08 -7.18 11.74
N ASP A 120 -10.86 -7.66 10.77
CA ASP A 120 -10.45 -7.75 9.38
C ASP A 120 -9.96 -6.38 8.90
N TRP A 121 -8.72 -6.33 8.42
CA TRP A 121 -8.05 -5.10 7.97
C TRP A 121 -8.85 -4.33 6.90
N VAL A 122 -9.66 -5.04 6.11
CA VAL A 122 -10.52 -4.47 5.08
C VAL A 122 -11.69 -3.73 5.71
N LEU A 123 -12.35 -4.36 6.69
CA LEU A 123 -13.43 -3.75 7.47
C LEU A 123 -12.90 -2.53 8.20
N ALA A 124 -11.78 -2.67 8.93
CA ALA A 124 -11.15 -1.57 9.65
C ALA A 124 -10.76 -0.39 8.74
N ALA A 125 -10.40 -0.65 7.49
CA ALA A 125 -10.00 0.39 6.54
C ALA A 125 -11.16 1.06 5.80
N LEU A 126 -12.22 0.31 5.45
CA LEU A 126 -13.23 0.75 4.48
C LEU A 126 -14.63 0.87 5.07
N TYR A 127 -14.95 0.20 6.17
CA TYR A 127 -16.28 0.22 6.74
C TYR A 127 -16.41 1.27 7.85
N GLN A 128 -17.41 2.14 7.73
CA GLN A 128 -17.84 3.03 8.80
C GLN A 128 -19.34 2.85 9.01
N SER A 129 -19.78 2.93 10.25
CA SER A 129 -21.20 2.98 10.57
C SER A 129 -21.51 4.11 11.56
N ALA A 130 -22.75 4.60 11.52
CA ALA A 130 -23.25 5.56 12.52
C ALA A 130 -23.09 5.00 13.95
N ALA A 131 -23.38 3.70 14.11
CA ALA A 131 -23.14 2.92 15.33
C ALA A 131 -21.66 2.97 15.77
N PHE A 132 -20.73 2.64 14.87
CA PHE A 132 -19.29 2.65 15.15
C PHE A 132 -18.77 4.05 15.50
N LEU A 133 -19.25 5.06 14.78
CA LEU A 133 -18.91 6.47 15.03
C LEU A 133 -19.61 7.05 16.27
N ARG A 134 -20.54 6.29 16.88
CA ARG A 134 -21.33 6.67 18.05
C ARG A 134 -22.02 8.03 17.85
N CYS A 135 -22.60 8.24 16.67
CA CYS A 135 -23.26 9.49 16.29
C CYS A 135 -24.52 9.26 15.45
N GLU A 136 -25.33 10.31 15.33
CA GLU A 136 -26.52 10.31 14.49
C GLU A 136 -26.17 10.14 13.00
N PRO A 137 -27.04 9.53 12.18
CA PRO A 137 -26.81 9.34 10.74
C PRO A 137 -26.36 10.60 9.98
N SER A 138 -26.90 11.76 10.34
CA SER A 138 -26.53 13.04 9.72
C SER A 138 -25.07 13.43 10.01
N ALA A 139 -24.62 13.29 11.25
CA ALA A 139 -23.24 13.53 11.66
C ALA A 139 -22.29 12.48 11.06
N ALA A 140 -22.73 11.23 10.93
CA ALA A 140 -21.96 10.17 10.28
C ALA A 140 -21.69 10.50 8.79
N ILE A 141 -22.70 11.00 8.07
CA ILE A 141 -22.54 11.46 6.68
C ILE A 141 -21.51 12.60 6.61
N GLU A 142 -21.63 13.61 7.47
CA GLU A 142 -20.69 14.73 7.47
C GLU A 142 -19.25 14.28 7.75
N ALA A 143 -19.05 13.40 8.74
CA ALA A 143 -17.74 12.84 9.06
C ALA A 143 -17.17 11.94 7.94
N PHE A 144 -18.03 11.18 7.26
CA PHE A 144 -17.62 10.30 6.16
C PHE A 144 -17.17 11.08 4.93
N PHE A 145 -17.85 12.17 4.60
CA PHE A 145 -17.49 13.07 3.49
C PHE A 145 -16.50 14.18 3.90
N SER A 146 -16.00 14.16 5.14
CA SER A 146 -14.94 15.08 5.58
C SER A 146 -13.56 14.52 5.22
N PHE A 147 -12.76 15.33 4.53
CA PHE A 147 -11.42 14.99 4.08
C PHE A 147 -10.42 16.07 4.51
N PRO A 148 -9.19 15.67 4.87
CA PRO A 148 -8.12 16.64 5.17
C PRO A 148 -7.74 17.45 3.92
N THR A 149 -7.10 18.59 4.16
CA THR A 149 -6.58 19.48 3.12
C THR A 149 -5.42 18.86 2.34
N GLU A 150 -4.62 18.03 3.01
CA GLU A 150 -3.52 17.26 2.40
C GLU A 150 -3.79 15.75 2.49
N SER A 151 -3.40 15.01 1.45
CA SER A 151 -3.39 13.56 1.50
C SER A 151 -2.19 13.05 2.31
N GLY A 152 -2.37 11.90 2.95
CA GLY A 152 -1.28 11.14 3.56
C GLY A 152 -0.20 10.81 2.54
N LYS A 153 0.99 10.47 3.06
CA LYS A 153 2.17 10.14 2.26
C LYS A 153 2.43 8.65 2.28
N LEU A 154 2.92 8.14 1.15
CA LEU A 154 3.42 6.78 1.02
C LEU A 154 4.95 6.81 1.05
N CYS A 155 5.54 6.06 1.98
CA CYS A 155 6.97 5.80 2.03
C CYS A 155 7.20 4.31 1.84
N ALA A 156 8.14 3.92 0.98
CA ALA A 156 8.58 2.54 0.85
C ALA A 156 9.96 2.38 1.48
N VAL A 157 10.18 1.29 2.20
CA VAL A 157 11.48 0.94 2.77
C VAL A 157 11.96 -0.36 2.14
N GLU A 158 13.07 -0.30 1.44
CA GLU A 158 13.69 -1.40 0.71
C GLU A 158 15.01 -1.81 1.36
N GLY A 159 15.40 -3.06 1.15
CA GLY A 159 16.70 -3.56 1.59
C GLY A 159 16.79 -5.08 1.51
N GLU A 160 18.02 -5.59 1.48
CA GLU A 160 18.34 -7.02 1.39
C GLU A 160 17.99 -7.75 2.70
N CYS A 161 18.30 -7.14 3.85
CA CYS A 161 18.02 -7.75 5.15
C CYS A 161 16.55 -7.53 5.54
N ALA A 162 15.71 -8.55 5.28
CA ALA A 162 14.28 -8.52 5.56
C ALA A 162 13.96 -8.13 7.02
N ALA A 163 14.66 -8.75 7.98
CA ALA A 163 14.46 -8.52 9.41
C ALA A 163 14.81 -7.08 9.82
N LEU A 164 15.92 -6.55 9.31
CA LEU A 164 16.34 -5.17 9.59
C LEU A 164 15.34 -4.17 9.02
N VAL A 165 14.92 -4.35 7.76
CA VAL A 165 13.94 -3.45 7.12
C VAL A 165 12.62 -3.45 7.89
N MET A 166 12.09 -4.64 8.22
CA MET A 166 10.87 -4.77 9.02
C MET A 166 11.01 -4.09 10.40
N SER A 167 12.14 -4.29 11.07
CA SER A 167 12.41 -3.64 12.37
C SER A 167 12.42 -2.11 12.24
N GLN A 168 13.09 -1.56 11.23
CA GLN A 168 13.12 -0.10 11.02
C GLN A 168 11.75 0.45 10.65
N CYS A 169 10.95 -0.27 9.84
CA CYS A 169 9.57 0.11 9.54
C CYS A 169 8.70 0.20 10.81
N ARG A 170 8.76 -0.83 11.68
CA ARG A 170 8.00 -0.84 12.94
C ARG A 170 8.39 0.31 13.85
N LEU A 171 9.68 0.47 14.09
CA LEU A 171 10.22 1.54 14.93
C LEU A 171 9.87 2.93 14.37
N LEU A 172 9.90 3.10 13.04
CA LEU A 172 9.48 4.33 12.39
C LEU A 172 7.99 4.60 12.59
N CYS A 173 7.13 3.60 12.42
CA CYS A 173 5.69 3.74 12.69
C CYS A 173 5.43 4.09 14.16
N ASP A 174 6.10 3.45 15.11
CA ASP A 174 5.96 3.73 16.53
C ASP A 174 6.43 5.14 16.88
N HIS A 175 7.55 5.58 16.32
CA HIS A 175 8.04 6.94 16.46
C HIS A 175 7.05 7.97 15.88
N ALA A 176 6.53 7.70 14.68
CA ALA A 176 5.55 8.57 14.04
C ALA A 176 4.26 8.71 14.84
N ARG A 177 3.75 7.62 15.43
CA ARG A 177 2.56 7.67 16.30
C ARG A 177 2.84 8.38 17.63
N SER A 178 3.96 8.04 18.28
CA SER A 178 4.25 8.48 19.65
C SER A 178 4.78 9.91 19.71
N VAL A 179 5.72 10.27 18.83
CA VAL A 179 6.44 11.55 18.81
C VAL A 179 5.76 12.54 17.88
N TRP A 180 5.49 12.15 16.64
CA TRP A 180 4.91 13.05 15.62
C TRP A 180 3.39 13.14 15.67
N LYS A 181 2.73 12.29 16.47
CA LYS A 181 1.25 12.16 16.53
C LYS A 181 0.63 11.93 15.14
N ALA A 182 1.37 11.32 14.23
CA ALA A 182 0.94 11.05 12.88
C ALA A 182 0.09 9.78 12.83
N ARG A 183 -0.98 9.82 12.03
CA ARG A 183 -1.73 8.60 11.66
C ARG A 183 -0.91 7.83 10.63
N VAL A 184 -0.41 6.66 11.00
CA VAL A 184 0.44 5.82 10.14
C VAL A 184 0.08 4.34 10.24
N ILE A 185 0.08 3.67 9.10
CA ILE A 185 -0.13 2.22 8.96
C ILE A 185 1.10 1.60 8.30
N LEU A 186 1.45 0.40 8.74
CA LEU A 186 2.51 -0.42 8.17
C LEU A 186 1.89 -1.48 7.26
N THR A 187 2.29 -1.49 5.99
CA THR A 187 1.85 -2.48 4.99
C THR A 187 3.02 -3.29 4.46
N GLY A 188 2.75 -4.51 3.99
CA GLY A 188 3.74 -5.36 3.36
C GLY A 188 3.87 -5.12 1.85
N SER A 189 4.57 -6.03 1.19
CA SER A 189 4.91 -5.93 -0.24
C SER A 189 3.70 -6.01 -1.18
N ASN A 190 2.58 -6.57 -0.73
CA ASN A 190 1.33 -6.66 -1.48
C ASN A 190 0.34 -5.54 -1.13
N GLY A 191 0.71 -4.65 -0.20
CA GLY A 191 -0.14 -3.54 0.23
C GLY A 191 -1.21 -3.93 1.24
N CYS A 192 -1.16 -5.15 1.79
CA CYS A 192 -1.95 -5.58 2.94
C CYS A 192 -1.31 -5.08 4.25
N ASP A 193 -2.10 -4.99 5.32
CA ASP A 193 -1.55 -4.68 6.64
C ASP A 193 -0.62 -5.80 7.12
N ILE A 194 0.41 -5.40 7.86
CA ILE A 194 1.26 -6.34 8.60
C ILE A 194 0.68 -6.48 10.01
N ALA A 195 0.48 -7.72 10.47
CA ALA A 195 -0.06 -7.99 11.80
C ALA A 195 0.80 -7.32 12.90
N ALA A 196 0.13 -6.73 13.90
CA ALA A 196 0.78 -6.05 15.01
C ALA A 196 1.52 -7.03 15.96
N ASP A 197 1.11 -8.30 15.94
CA ASP A 197 1.30 -9.28 17.01
C ASP A 197 2.55 -10.15 16.81
N GLY A 198 3.25 -10.04 15.68
CA GLY A 198 4.26 -11.01 15.26
C GLY A 198 5.71 -10.53 15.35
N TYR A 199 6.48 -11.01 16.33
CA TYR A 199 7.95 -11.13 16.22
C TYR A 199 8.37 -12.11 15.09
N ALA A 200 7.43 -12.88 14.54
CA ALA A 200 7.63 -13.74 13.39
C ALA A 200 7.42 -12.96 12.07
N GLU A 201 8.51 -12.76 11.32
CA GLU A 201 8.61 -12.53 9.87
C GLU A 201 7.56 -11.67 9.14
N GLY A 202 6.93 -10.68 9.78
CA GLY A 202 6.20 -9.65 9.05
C GLY A 202 5.12 -10.17 8.11
N THR A 203 4.42 -11.24 8.52
CA THR A 203 3.39 -11.87 7.71
C THR A 203 2.25 -10.88 7.47
N GLU A 204 1.92 -10.68 6.19
CA GLU A 204 0.74 -9.91 5.82
C GLU A 204 -0.53 -10.63 6.25
N VAL A 205 -1.53 -9.86 6.66
CA VAL A 205 -2.81 -10.38 7.19
C VAL A 205 -3.58 -11.20 6.15
N GLU A 206 -3.38 -10.92 4.85
CA GLU A 206 -4.08 -11.62 3.77
C GLU A 206 -3.15 -11.85 2.57
N ALA A 207 -3.25 -13.03 1.94
CA ALA A 207 -2.59 -13.29 0.67
C ALA A 207 -3.33 -12.58 -0.47
N ALA A 208 -2.66 -11.68 -1.17
CA ALA A 208 -3.27 -10.94 -2.28
C ALA A 208 -3.52 -11.83 -3.52
N HIS A 209 -4.37 -11.37 -4.43
CA HIS A 209 -4.98 -12.16 -5.52
C HIS A 209 -3.97 -12.94 -6.41
N PHE A 210 -2.82 -12.35 -6.71
CA PHE A 210 -1.79 -12.95 -7.58
C PHE A 210 -0.72 -13.72 -6.80
N THR A 211 -0.80 -13.81 -5.47
CA THR A 211 0.22 -14.46 -4.64
C THR A 211 0.45 -15.92 -5.05
N GLN A 212 -0.62 -16.68 -5.30
CA GLN A 212 -0.49 -18.06 -5.76
C GLN A 212 0.19 -18.14 -7.14
N LEU A 213 -0.20 -17.27 -8.08
CA LEU A 213 0.41 -17.24 -9.41
C LEU A 213 1.89 -16.87 -9.35
N ILE A 214 2.27 -15.94 -8.48
CA ILE A 214 3.67 -15.55 -8.24
C ILE A 214 4.44 -16.75 -7.68
N ASN A 215 3.90 -17.44 -6.67
CA ASN A 215 4.52 -18.62 -6.08
C ASN A 215 4.67 -19.76 -7.10
N GLU A 216 3.68 -19.98 -7.96
CA GLU A 216 3.76 -20.96 -9.05
C GLU A 216 4.81 -20.57 -10.10
N LEU A 217 4.84 -19.30 -10.52
CA LEU A 217 5.87 -18.79 -11.43
C LEU A 217 7.28 -19.01 -10.88
N LEU A 218 7.45 -18.78 -9.57
CA LEU A 218 8.76 -18.87 -8.90
C LEU A 218 9.17 -20.30 -8.56
N GLY A 219 8.24 -21.11 -8.07
CA GLY A 219 8.50 -22.46 -7.58
C GLY A 219 8.46 -23.56 -8.65
N ASN A 220 7.89 -23.29 -9.84
CA ASN A 220 7.72 -24.30 -10.88
C ASN A 220 8.78 -24.18 -11.98
N GLU A 221 9.63 -25.20 -12.07
CA GLU A 221 10.69 -25.27 -13.08
C GLU A 221 10.21 -25.20 -14.52
N ARG A 222 8.96 -25.60 -14.79
CA ARG A 222 8.36 -25.51 -16.13
C ARG A 222 8.27 -24.07 -16.63
N TYR A 223 8.21 -23.09 -15.73
CA TYR A 223 8.14 -21.68 -16.08
C TYR A 223 9.50 -20.98 -16.13
N ARG A 224 10.61 -21.70 -15.90
CA ARG A 224 11.96 -21.12 -15.95
C ARG A 224 12.25 -20.41 -17.27
N ALA A 225 11.97 -21.05 -18.40
CA ALA A 225 12.19 -20.46 -19.73
C ALA A 225 11.39 -19.16 -19.95
N ILE A 226 10.20 -19.04 -19.34
CA ILE A 226 9.38 -17.83 -19.42
C ILE A 226 10.01 -16.71 -18.60
N ARG A 227 10.51 -17.01 -17.39
CA ARG A 227 11.21 -16.06 -16.52
C ARG A 227 12.48 -15.53 -17.18
N GLU A 228 13.30 -16.42 -17.72
CA GLU A 228 14.54 -16.06 -18.43
C GLU A 228 14.26 -15.17 -19.65
N ALA A 229 13.19 -15.46 -20.40
CA ALA A 229 12.78 -14.64 -21.54
C ALA A 229 12.15 -13.30 -21.12
N ASN A 230 11.61 -13.21 -19.90
CA ASN A 230 10.84 -12.05 -19.41
C ASN A 230 11.23 -11.70 -17.96
N PRO A 231 12.44 -11.13 -17.74
CA PRO A 231 12.93 -10.84 -16.38
C PRO A 231 12.07 -9.84 -15.60
N GLN A 232 11.22 -9.06 -16.28
CA GLN A 232 10.31 -8.11 -15.65
C GLN A 232 9.00 -8.75 -15.15
N LEU A 233 8.70 -9.99 -15.55
CA LEU A 233 7.39 -10.62 -15.32
C LEU A 233 7.06 -10.76 -13.83
N HIS A 234 8.03 -11.22 -13.03
CA HIS A 234 7.83 -11.34 -11.58
C HIS A 234 7.53 -9.98 -10.95
N GLY A 235 8.33 -8.95 -11.26
CA GLY A 235 8.11 -7.60 -10.75
C GLY A 235 6.75 -7.02 -11.17
N ALA A 236 6.34 -7.24 -12.41
CA ALA A 236 5.04 -6.81 -12.92
C ALA A 236 3.88 -7.52 -12.20
N LEU A 237 3.99 -8.81 -11.91
CA LEU A 237 2.98 -9.53 -11.12
C LEU A 237 2.90 -9.01 -9.68
N CYS A 238 4.04 -8.72 -9.03
CA CYS A 238 4.05 -8.09 -7.70
C CYS A 238 3.38 -6.71 -7.71
N ALA A 239 3.64 -5.90 -8.74
CA ALA A 239 2.98 -4.61 -8.96
C ALA A 239 1.46 -4.75 -9.13
N LEU A 240 1.01 -5.74 -9.92
CA LEU A 240 -0.42 -6.06 -10.08
C LEU A 240 -1.04 -6.56 -8.78
N ASN A 241 -0.30 -7.32 -7.98
CA ASN A 241 -0.73 -7.78 -6.66
C ASN A 241 -0.96 -6.61 -5.71
N ARG A 242 -0.05 -5.63 -5.68
CA ARG A 242 -0.25 -4.36 -4.96
C ARG A 242 -1.43 -3.57 -5.49
N HIS A 243 -1.58 -3.51 -6.82
CA HIS A 243 -2.67 -2.77 -7.45
C HIS A 243 -4.05 -3.30 -7.05
N HIS A 244 -4.19 -4.60 -6.78
CA HIS A 244 -5.42 -5.16 -6.25
C HIS A 244 -5.88 -4.48 -4.94
N ASN A 245 -4.94 -4.09 -4.08
CA ASN A 245 -5.20 -3.41 -2.81
C ASN A 245 -5.15 -1.88 -2.92
N PHE A 246 -5.01 -1.34 -4.13
CA PHE A 246 -4.82 0.09 -4.35
C PHE A 246 -6.02 0.93 -3.88
N SER A 247 -7.25 0.46 -4.02
CA SER A 247 -8.43 1.21 -3.57
C SER A 247 -8.41 1.48 -2.06
N ILE A 248 -7.92 0.53 -1.26
CA ILE A 248 -7.74 0.69 0.19
C ILE A 248 -6.61 1.69 0.48
N LEU A 249 -5.46 1.52 -0.17
CA LEU A 249 -4.34 2.44 -0.04
C LEU A 249 -4.74 3.87 -0.40
N ARG A 250 -5.44 4.04 -1.53
CA ARG A 250 -5.99 5.32 -1.98
C ARG A 250 -6.86 5.94 -0.92
N TYR A 251 -7.84 5.20 -0.40
CA TYR A 251 -8.76 5.74 0.59
C TYR A 251 -8.02 6.19 1.86
N ARG A 252 -7.07 5.40 2.36
CA ARG A 252 -6.23 5.76 3.50
C ARG A 252 -5.47 7.06 3.27
N LEU A 253 -4.79 7.18 2.13
CA LEU A 253 -4.06 8.40 1.77
C LEU A 253 -5.02 9.60 1.65
N GLN A 254 -6.20 9.42 1.04
CA GLN A 254 -7.21 10.47 0.98
C GLN A 254 -7.68 10.89 2.37
N ARG A 255 -7.78 9.96 3.32
CA ARG A 255 -8.13 10.23 4.74
C ARG A 255 -6.97 10.81 5.57
N GLY A 256 -5.85 11.17 4.94
CA GLY A 256 -4.69 11.74 5.63
C GLY A 256 -3.85 10.71 6.39
N VAL A 257 -4.09 9.41 6.16
CA VAL A 257 -3.32 8.34 6.79
C VAL A 257 -2.04 8.11 6.00
N ASN A 258 -0.92 8.20 6.70
CA ASN A 258 0.38 7.87 6.14
C ASN A 258 0.58 6.36 6.06
N VAL A 259 1.31 5.90 5.05
CA VAL A 259 1.59 4.49 4.84
C VAL A 259 3.08 4.26 4.70
N VAL A 260 3.61 3.35 5.51
CA VAL A 260 4.96 2.81 5.38
C VAL A 260 4.82 1.42 4.77
N MET A 261 5.39 1.22 3.58
CA MET A 261 5.34 -0.04 2.84
C MET A 261 6.69 -0.76 2.97
N CYS A 262 6.67 -1.96 3.52
CA CYS A 262 7.87 -2.75 3.76
C CYS A 262 8.20 -3.62 2.56
N ARG A 263 9.39 -3.41 1.96
CA ARG A 263 9.99 -4.21 0.90
C ARG A 263 9.08 -4.47 -0.33
N PRO A 264 8.43 -3.45 -0.94
CA PRO A 264 7.58 -3.69 -2.10
C PRO A 264 8.32 -4.28 -3.32
N LEU A 265 9.59 -3.94 -3.52
CA LEU A 265 10.39 -4.44 -4.65
C LEU A 265 11.46 -5.43 -4.24
N SER A 266 11.96 -5.41 -3.01
CA SER A 266 13.09 -6.25 -2.58
C SER A 266 12.94 -7.74 -2.93
N PRO A 267 11.79 -8.43 -2.74
CA PRO A 267 11.65 -9.85 -3.11
C PRO A 267 11.86 -10.10 -4.61
N PHE A 268 11.46 -9.15 -5.45
CA PHE A 268 11.74 -9.19 -6.88
C PHE A 268 13.22 -8.92 -7.17
N LEU A 269 13.81 -7.93 -6.51
CA LEU A 269 15.22 -7.56 -6.69
C LEU A 269 16.15 -8.70 -6.29
N ASP A 270 15.86 -9.41 -5.19
CA ASP A 270 16.59 -10.58 -4.70
C ASP A 270 16.68 -11.66 -5.80
N ASN A 271 15.54 -11.98 -6.42
CA ASN A 271 15.45 -12.98 -7.50
C ASN A 271 16.11 -12.49 -8.80
N LEU A 272 15.77 -11.29 -9.25
CA LEU A 272 16.33 -10.70 -10.47
C LEU A 272 17.86 -10.63 -10.40
N PHE A 273 18.39 -10.20 -9.27
CA PHE A 273 19.83 -10.07 -9.08
C PHE A 273 20.54 -11.43 -9.15
N THR A 274 19.95 -12.45 -8.52
CA THR A 274 20.47 -13.82 -8.58
C THR A 274 20.54 -14.33 -10.02
N GLU A 275 19.51 -14.08 -10.83
CA GLU A 275 19.49 -14.44 -12.25
C GLU A 275 20.57 -13.68 -13.04
N PHE A 276 20.71 -12.38 -12.83
CA PHE A 276 21.71 -11.54 -13.52
C PHE A 276 23.15 -11.96 -13.23
N VAL A 277 23.44 -12.31 -11.98
CA VAL A 277 24.80 -12.74 -11.56
C VAL A 277 25.19 -14.06 -12.23
N GLN A 278 24.23 -14.93 -12.54
CA GLN A 278 24.49 -16.22 -13.19
C GLN A 278 24.83 -16.12 -14.68
N VAL A 279 24.49 -15.01 -15.35
CA VAL A 279 24.70 -14.83 -16.80
C VAL A 279 26.19 -14.64 -17.18
N GLY A 280 27.07 -14.36 -16.20
CA GLY A 280 28.52 -14.31 -16.43
C GLY A 280 28.99 -13.18 -17.36
N ALA A 281 28.18 -12.15 -17.56
CA ALA A 281 28.49 -10.99 -18.39
C ALA A 281 29.32 -9.92 -17.63
N ASP A 282 29.75 -8.88 -18.34
CA ASP A 282 30.43 -7.71 -17.77
C ASP A 282 29.56 -7.04 -16.68
N GLU A 283 30.17 -6.76 -15.52
CA GLU A 283 29.46 -6.28 -14.33
C GLU A 283 28.76 -4.94 -14.57
N ARG A 284 29.40 -4.02 -15.30
CA ARG A 284 28.83 -2.71 -15.59
C ARG A 284 27.62 -2.84 -16.49
N SER A 285 27.71 -3.66 -17.53
CA SER A 285 26.57 -3.96 -18.41
C SER A 285 25.41 -4.59 -17.62
N LEU A 286 25.69 -5.52 -16.70
CA LEU A 286 24.67 -6.14 -15.85
C LEU A 286 24.01 -5.13 -14.92
N GLN A 287 24.80 -4.23 -14.30
CA GLN A 287 24.29 -3.17 -13.44
C GLN A 287 23.39 -2.19 -14.22
N GLU A 288 23.80 -1.77 -15.41
CA GLU A 288 23.01 -0.87 -16.26
C GLU A 288 21.68 -1.51 -16.69
N SER A 289 21.70 -2.79 -17.09
CA SER A 289 20.50 -3.56 -17.41
C SER A 289 19.58 -3.74 -16.19
N PHE A 290 20.15 -4.03 -15.00
CA PHE A 290 19.40 -4.16 -13.76
C PHE A 290 18.68 -2.84 -13.39
N ILE A 291 19.40 -1.72 -13.41
CA ILE A 291 18.83 -0.37 -13.15
C ILE A 291 17.72 -0.06 -14.16
N THR A 292 17.91 -0.42 -15.42
CA THR A 292 16.91 -0.20 -16.48
C THR A 292 15.62 -0.98 -16.18
N VAL A 293 15.73 -2.26 -15.81
CA VAL A 293 14.57 -3.07 -15.41
C VAL A 293 13.83 -2.47 -14.22
N VAL A 294 14.56 -2.02 -13.18
CA VAL A 294 13.95 -1.38 -12.00
C VAL A 294 13.22 -0.10 -12.38
N ARG A 295 13.81 0.76 -13.23
CA ARG A 295 13.15 1.98 -13.72
C ARG A 295 11.89 1.67 -14.54
N SER A 296 11.93 0.65 -15.39
CA SER A 296 10.77 0.21 -16.17
C SER A 296 9.62 -0.24 -15.26
N LEU A 297 9.91 -0.95 -14.17
CA LEU A 297 8.89 -1.38 -13.21
C LEU A 297 8.32 -0.23 -12.39
N LEU A 298 9.17 0.69 -11.92
CA LEU A 298 8.71 1.91 -11.25
C LEU A 298 7.81 2.76 -12.16
N HIS A 299 8.15 2.85 -13.45
CA HIS A 299 7.32 3.50 -14.45
C HIS A 299 6.01 2.74 -14.66
N PHE A 300 6.03 1.41 -14.75
CA PHE A 300 4.82 0.59 -14.85
C PHE A 300 3.87 0.83 -13.66
N GLU A 301 4.37 0.80 -12.43
CA GLU A 301 3.57 1.03 -11.23
C GLU A 301 2.97 2.44 -11.17
N GLY A 302 3.81 3.46 -11.35
CA GLY A 302 3.37 4.85 -11.22
C GLY A 302 2.53 5.34 -12.39
N HIS A 303 2.89 4.97 -13.62
CA HIS A 303 2.25 5.50 -14.83
C HIS A 303 1.06 4.65 -15.29
N TRP A 304 1.24 3.34 -15.40
CA TRP A 304 0.21 2.46 -15.96
C TRP A 304 -0.81 2.02 -14.92
N LEU A 305 -0.35 1.63 -13.72
CA LEU A 305 -1.24 1.20 -12.63
C LEU A 305 -1.76 2.39 -11.81
N GLY A 306 -1.15 3.57 -11.96
CA GLY A 306 -1.51 4.78 -11.24
C GLY A 306 -1.28 4.68 -9.73
N LEU A 307 -0.38 3.79 -9.28
CA LEU A 307 -0.06 3.66 -7.86
C LEU A 307 0.56 4.97 -7.34
N PRO A 308 0.34 5.31 -6.05
CA PRO A 308 0.89 6.53 -5.49
C PRO A 308 2.42 6.46 -5.55
N GLN A 309 3.05 7.56 -5.97
CA GLN A 309 4.50 7.65 -5.92
C GLN A 309 4.97 7.62 -4.47
N SER A 310 5.83 6.67 -4.14
CA SER A 310 6.45 6.55 -2.83
C SER A 310 7.78 7.30 -2.78
N GLU A 311 8.07 7.92 -1.64
CA GLU A 311 9.47 8.19 -1.31
C GLU A 311 10.10 6.87 -0.86
N VAL A 312 11.15 6.44 -1.54
CA VAL A 312 11.80 5.16 -1.26
C VAL A 312 13.07 5.37 -0.45
N LEU A 313 13.16 4.70 0.69
CA LEU A 313 14.37 4.56 1.48
C LEU A 313 15.01 3.21 1.19
N LEU A 314 16.25 3.20 0.74
CA LEU A 314 17.06 2.00 0.52
C LEU A 314 18.03 1.82 1.68
N ILE A 315 17.74 0.85 2.55
CA ILE A 315 18.64 0.44 3.64
C ILE A 315 19.74 -0.45 3.07
N ARG A 316 20.99 -0.05 3.29
CA ARG A 316 22.20 -0.83 2.99
C ARG A 316 22.89 -1.20 4.29
N VAL A 317 23.32 -2.44 4.41
CA VAL A 317 24.10 -2.89 5.56
C VAL A 317 25.58 -2.72 5.24
N THR A 318 26.27 -1.91 6.04
CA THR A 318 27.73 -1.76 5.99
C THR A 318 28.33 -2.60 7.11
N GLU A 319 29.30 -3.46 6.76
CA GLU A 319 30.15 -4.12 7.76
C GLU A 319 31.27 -3.13 8.09
N ASP A 320 31.45 -2.81 9.38
CA ASP A 320 32.55 -1.94 9.77
C ASP A 320 33.88 -2.55 9.31
N GLY A 321 34.70 -1.72 8.66
CA GLY A 321 36.08 -2.02 8.33
C GLY A 321 36.92 -2.23 9.60
N GLY A 322 36.87 -3.44 10.13
CA GLY A 322 37.90 -4.03 10.98
C GLY A 322 38.56 -5.15 10.19
N ALA A 323 39.82 -4.92 9.82
CA ALA A 323 40.73 -5.85 9.13
C ALA A 323 40.30 -7.34 9.14
N GLY A 324 40.14 -7.89 7.92
CA GLY A 324 40.22 -9.32 7.58
C GLY A 324 39.99 -10.31 8.72
N ALA A 325 38.72 -10.57 9.06
CA ALA A 325 38.35 -11.83 9.70
C ALA A 325 37.68 -12.70 8.64
N ALA A 326 38.48 -13.54 8.01
CA ALA A 326 38.03 -14.60 7.13
C ALA A 326 36.93 -15.41 7.82
N VAL A 327 35.72 -15.42 7.24
CA VAL A 327 34.83 -16.57 7.42
C VAL A 327 35.49 -17.71 6.67
N SER A 328 36.29 -18.48 7.41
CA SER A 328 36.86 -19.72 6.95
C SER A 328 35.73 -20.68 6.58
N ASN A 329 35.49 -20.83 5.29
CA ASN A 329 35.28 -22.15 4.69
C ASN A 329 35.74 -22.10 3.22
N ALA A 330 36.99 -22.53 3.06
CA ALA A 330 37.67 -23.01 1.86
C ALA A 330 36.91 -22.93 0.52
N SER A 331 37.24 -21.91 -0.28
CA SER A 331 37.72 -22.14 -1.65
C SER A 331 38.35 -20.85 -2.19
N SER A 332 39.60 -20.98 -2.61
CA SER A 332 40.46 -19.95 -3.17
C SER A 332 40.01 -19.50 -4.56
N SER A 333 39.65 -18.22 -4.73
CA SER A 333 40.00 -17.39 -5.89
C SER A 333 39.53 -15.95 -5.69
N LEU A 334 40.40 -14.98 -5.99
CA LEU A 334 40.17 -13.53 -6.17
C LEU A 334 39.00 -12.85 -5.44
N GLU A 335 39.38 -12.00 -4.49
CA GLU A 335 38.60 -11.01 -3.75
C GLU A 335 37.67 -10.19 -4.67
N THR A 336 36.40 -10.56 -4.71
CA THR A 336 35.32 -9.64 -5.05
C THR A 336 34.39 -9.58 -3.84
N PRO A 337 34.09 -8.38 -3.29
CA PRO A 337 33.15 -8.25 -2.18
C PRO A 337 31.78 -8.85 -2.58
N PRO A 338 30.95 -9.28 -1.61
CA PRO A 338 29.67 -9.90 -1.91
C PRO A 338 28.84 -8.97 -2.80
N ARG A 339 28.49 -9.48 -3.99
CA ARG A 339 27.61 -8.82 -4.94
C ARG A 339 26.27 -8.59 -4.25
N ARG A 340 25.91 -7.34 -4.01
CA ARG A 340 24.66 -6.90 -3.36
C ARG A 340 23.89 -5.98 -4.30
N TRP A 341 22.62 -6.27 -4.58
CA TRP A 341 21.79 -5.41 -5.43
C TRP A 341 21.59 -4.04 -4.80
N SER A 342 21.57 -3.95 -3.47
CA SER A 342 21.44 -2.67 -2.78
C SER A 342 22.65 -1.76 -3.03
N THR A 343 23.82 -2.33 -3.28
CA THR A 343 25.04 -1.59 -3.66
C THR A 343 24.96 -1.13 -5.12
N TRP A 344 24.49 -1.99 -6.03
CA TRP A 344 24.28 -1.62 -7.43
C TRP A 344 23.27 -0.50 -7.60
N LEU A 345 22.16 -0.55 -6.84
CA LEU A 345 21.20 0.55 -6.77
C LEU A 345 21.76 1.74 -6.00
N GLY A 346 22.59 1.57 -4.97
CA GLY A 346 23.15 2.68 -4.19
C GLY A 346 24.23 3.52 -4.90
N GLY A 347 24.53 3.25 -6.17
CA GLY A 347 25.56 3.95 -6.94
C GLY A 347 26.99 3.43 -6.73
N GLY A 348 27.15 2.22 -6.18
CA GLY A 348 28.46 1.59 -5.92
C GLY A 348 29.00 1.81 -4.50
N GLU A 349 30.06 1.09 -4.15
CA GLU A 349 30.79 1.25 -2.89
C GLU A 349 31.40 2.66 -2.77
N GLY A 350 31.19 3.34 -1.64
CA GLY A 350 31.75 4.67 -1.40
C GLY A 350 31.04 5.84 -2.11
N SER A 351 29.92 5.58 -2.80
CA SER A 351 29.05 6.64 -3.32
C SER A 351 28.53 7.50 -2.16
N LYS A 352 28.98 8.77 -2.12
CA LYS A 352 28.49 9.79 -1.17
C LYS A 352 27.16 10.41 -1.60
N SER A 353 26.62 10.00 -2.75
CA SER A 353 25.30 10.42 -3.17
C SER A 353 24.28 9.74 -2.27
N GLY A 354 23.62 10.52 -1.41
CA GLY A 354 22.46 10.04 -0.61
C GLY A 354 21.24 9.68 -1.47
N VAL A 355 21.38 9.67 -2.80
CA VAL A 355 20.35 9.36 -3.79
C VAL A 355 20.89 8.37 -4.82
N SER A 356 20.13 7.31 -5.05
CA SER A 356 20.36 6.20 -5.97
C SER A 356 20.15 6.62 -7.44
N PRO A 357 20.69 5.90 -8.44
CA PRO A 357 20.39 6.17 -9.86
C PRO A 357 18.91 5.99 -10.22
N VAL A 358 18.12 5.32 -9.38
CA VAL A 358 16.66 5.20 -9.56
C VAL A 358 15.87 6.22 -8.73
N GLY A 359 16.56 7.18 -8.12
CA GLY A 359 15.96 8.28 -7.34
C GLY A 359 15.60 7.92 -5.90
N TRP A 360 16.07 6.78 -5.39
CA TRP A 360 15.82 6.33 -4.02
C TRP A 360 16.80 6.96 -3.05
N ARG A 361 16.37 7.32 -1.85
CA ARG A 361 17.28 7.80 -0.82
C ARG A 361 18.03 6.61 -0.21
N THR A 362 19.35 6.68 -0.15
CA THR A 362 20.19 5.63 0.44
C THR A 362 20.45 5.90 1.91
N ILE A 363 20.40 4.85 2.74
CA ILE A 363 20.69 4.90 4.17
C ILE A 363 21.63 3.75 4.51
N ASP A 364 22.79 4.07 5.07
CA ASP A 364 23.79 3.07 5.48
C ASP A 364 23.63 2.77 6.97
N ILE A 365 23.48 1.48 7.32
CA ILE A 365 23.34 1.02 8.69
C ILE A 365 24.48 0.07 9.01
N CYS A 366 25.37 0.47 9.94
CA CYS A 366 26.37 -0.41 10.52
C CYS A 366 25.70 -1.39 11.50
N THR A 367 26.00 -2.68 11.36
CA THR A 367 25.44 -3.75 12.22
C THR A 367 26.41 -4.25 13.29
N SER A 368 27.64 -3.72 13.35
CA SER A 368 28.65 -4.02 14.37
C SER A 368 28.18 -3.55 15.76
N GLY A 369 27.94 -4.51 16.66
CA GLY A 369 27.65 -4.24 18.09
C GLY A 369 26.17 -4.26 18.50
N CYS A 370 25.25 -4.71 17.64
CA CYS A 370 23.84 -4.86 18.00
C CYS A 370 23.62 -6.08 18.93
N SER A 371 23.73 -5.86 20.23
CA SER A 371 23.10 -6.69 21.26
C SER A 371 21.58 -6.59 21.10
N ASP A 372 20.91 -7.66 20.66
CA ASP A 372 19.47 -8.03 20.73
C ASP A 372 18.36 -6.95 20.57
N SER A 373 18.66 -5.68 20.32
CA SER A 373 17.72 -4.57 20.16
C SER A 373 18.22 -3.66 19.04
N VAL A 374 17.63 -3.79 17.85
CA VAL A 374 17.83 -2.84 16.75
C VAL A 374 17.17 -1.52 17.15
N SER A 375 17.94 -0.44 17.32
CA SER A 375 17.39 0.90 17.56
C SER A 375 16.96 1.57 16.26
N LEU A 376 16.00 2.51 16.33
CA LEU A 376 15.59 3.31 15.17
C LEU A 376 16.77 4.16 14.71
N ASN A 377 17.17 4.01 13.45
CA ASN A 377 18.30 4.77 12.92
C ASN A 377 17.90 6.25 12.74
N SER A 378 18.73 7.18 13.22
CA SER A 378 18.46 8.62 13.13
C SER A 378 18.39 9.14 11.69
N GLU A 379 19.10 8.52 10.75
CA GLU A 379 19.02 8.87 9.33
C GLU A 379 17.68 8.47 8.71
N VAL A 380 17.08 7.35 9.17
CA VAL A 380 15.71 6.97 8.79
C VAL A 380 14.74 8.04 9.25
N ILE A 381 14.82 8.45 10.53
CA ILE A 381 13.98 9.53 11.11
C ILE A 381 14.13 10.81 10.28
N ASN A 382 15.35 11.31 10.14
CA ASN A 382 15.64 12.57 9.46
C ASN A 382 15.17 12.55 7.99
N SER A 383 15.23 11.38 7.35
CA SER A 383 14.84 11.23 5.95
C SER A 383 13.35 11.40 5.72
N VAL A 384 12.51 10.92 6.65
CA VAL A 384 11.05 10.88 6.48
C VAL A 384 10.29 11.81 7.40
N GLN A 385 10.96 12.48 8.34
CA GLN A 385 10.33 13.42 9.27
C GLN A 385 9.45 14.43 8.50
N HIS A 386 9.97 15.00 7.42
CA HIS A 386 9.25 15.96 6.59
C HIS A 386 7.96 15.41 5.94
N LEU A 387 7.83 14.09 5.79
CA LEU A 387 6.61 13.43 5.30
C LEU A 387 5.52 13.36 6.38
N PHE A 388 5.92 13.23 7.64
CA PHE A 388 5.02 12.88 8.74
C PHE A 388 4.77 14.00 9.75
N THR A 389 5.60 15.05 9.78
CA THR A 389 5.51 16.15 10.77
C THR A 389 4.92 17.44 10.23
N ARG A 390 4.20 17.44 9.11
CA ARG A 390 3.56 18.68 8.66
C ARG A 390 2.50 19.11 9.67
N VAL A 391 2.62 20.37 10.07
CA VAL A 391 1.74 21.05 11.01
C VAL A 391 0.33 21.02 10.41
N TRP A 392 -0.63 20.48 11.17
CA TRP A 392 -2.04 20.75 10.93
C TRP A 392 -2.24 22.26 11.07
N GLU A 393 -2.25 22.99 9.95
CA GLU A 393 -2.70 24.39 9.90
C GLU A 393 -4.21 24.46 9.72
#